data_AF-A0A9E7JXL1-F1
#
_entry.id   AF-A0A9E7JXL1-F1
#
_cell.length_a   1.000
_cell.length_b   1.000
_cell.length_c   1.000
_cell.angle_alpha   90.00
_cell.angle_beta   90.00
_cell.angle_gamma   90.00
#
_symmetry.space_group_name_H-M   'P 1'
#
loop_
_entity.id
_entity.type
_entity.pdbx_description
1 polymer ?
#
loop_
_entity_poly.entity_id
_entity_poly.type
_entity_poly.pdbx_seq_one_letter_code
_entity_poly.pdbx_strand_id
1 'polypeptide(L)'
;MIVRLCDDLGTSKDELRRGDVPKSIECHMHESGVSEDAAREHIRRLIRGNWKAINGDRSFTSRFEENLKMIAINIPRMAQCVYQYGDGYGKPNGIIEDRIRSLLIEPILL
;
A
#
# COMPACT_ATOMS: atom_id res chain seq x y z
N MET A 1 2.14 4.50 -8.05
CA MET A 1 2.67 3.12 -8.01
C MET A 1 2.53 2.44 -6.65
N ILE A 2 3.03 2.99 -5.55
CA ILE A 2 2.98 2.32 -4.22
C ILE A 2 1.58 1.83 -3.85
N VAL A 3 0.55 2.65 -4.03
CA VAL A 3 -0.85 2.28 -3.73
C VAL A 3 -1.24 0.96 -4.40
N ARG A 4 -0.98 0.84 -5.70
CA ARG A 4 -1.33 -0.37 -6.46
C ARG A 4 -0.59 -1.60 -5.95
N LEU A 5 0.72 -1.46 -5.73
CA LEU A 5 1.55 -2.57 -5.29
C LEU A 5 1.19 -3.04 -3.86
N CYS A 6 0.78 -2.12 -2.99
CA CYS A 6 0.29 -2.45 -1.65
C CYS A 6 -1.03 -3.22 -1.71
N ASP A 7 -1.98 -2.75 -2.53
CA ASP A 7 -3.25 -3.44 -2.75
C ASP A 7 -3.02 -4.85 -3.29
N ASP A 8 -2.29 -4.99 -4.41
CA ASP A 8 -1.99 -6.30 -5.00
C ASP A 8 -1.35 -7.27 -3.97
N LEU A 9 -0.41 -6.79 -3.13
CA LEU A 9 0.17 -7.59 -2.05
C LEU A 9 -0.87 -8.06 -1.03
N GLY A 10 -1.87 -7.24 -0.72
CA GLY A 10 -2.93 -7.53 0.24
C GLY A 10 -4.09 -8.36 -0.33
N THR A 11 -4.33 -8.30 -1.64
CA THR A 11 -5.58 -8.79 -2.26
C THR A 11 -5.40 -9.91 -3.29
N SER A 12 -4.23 -10.06 -3.91
CA SER A 12 -4.10 -10.86 -5.16
C SER A 12 -4.62 -12.29 -5.04
N LYS A 13 -4.30 -12.97 -3.93
CA LYS A 13 -4.72 -14.36 -3.68
C LYS A 13 -6.23 -14.52 -3.68
N ASP A 14 -6.95 -13.57 -3.09
CA ASP A 14 -8.40 -13.61 -3.01
C ASP A 14 -9.07 -13.13 -4.29
N GLU A 15 -8.45 -12.19 -5.01
CA GLU A 15 -8.89 -11.75 -6.34
C GLU A 15 -8.77 -12.88 -7.36
N LEU A 16 -7.63 -13.58 -7.38
CA LEU A 16 -7.38 -14.70 -8.28
C LEU A 16 -8.39 -15.84 -8.06
N ARG A 17 -8.72 -16.15 -6.80
CA ARG A 17 -9.75 -17.15 -6.46
C ARG A 17 -11.14 -16.82 -7.00
N ARG A 18 -11.45 -15.54 -7.20
CA ARG A 18 -12.72 -15.08 -7.79
C ARG A 18 -12.70 -15.09 -9.32
N GLY A 19 -11.58 -15.46 -9.94
CA GLY A 19 -11.40 -15.41 -11.38
C GLY A 19 -11.13 -13.99 -11.92
N ASP A 20 -10.64 -13.09 -11.06
CA ASP A 20 -10.21 -11.76 -11.48
C ASP A 20 -8.91 -11.83 -12.29
N VAL A 21 -8.58 -10.74 -12.98
CA VAL A 21 -7.37 -10.62 -13.79
C VAL A 21 -6.10 -10.76 -12.93
N PRO A 22 -4.97 -11.24 -13.51
CA PRO A 22 -3.69 -11.30 -12.83
C PRO A 22 -3.27 -9.94 -12.26
N LYS A 23 -2.70 -9.93 -11.04
CA LYS A 23 -2.14 -8.73 -10.41
C LYS A 23 -0.63 -8.71 -10.63
N SER A 24 0.05 -7.67 -10.13
CA SER A 24 1.49 -7.52 -10.34
C SER A 24 2.34 -8.72 -9.89
N ILE A 25 1.85 -9.49 -8.92
CA ILE A 25 2.52 -10.71 -8.43
C ILE A 25 2.48 -11.80 -9.50
N GLU A 26 1.28 -12.13 -9.99
CA GLU A 26 1.09 -13.18 -10.99
C GLU A 26 1.71 -12.78 -12.34
N CYS A 27 1.62 -11.50 -12.71
CA CYS A 27 2.32 -10.98 -13.90
C CYS A 27 3.83 -11.18 -13.79
N HIS A 28 4.44 -10.82 -12.66
CA HIS A 28 5.90 -10.98 -12.48
C HIS A 28 6.34 -12.45 -12.42
N MET A 29 5.53 -13.31 -11.79
CA MET A 29 5.76 -14.77 -11.81
C MET A 29 5.78 -15.29 -13.25
N HIS A 30 4.80 -14.89 -14.06
CA HIS A 30 4.70 -15.30 -15.46
C HIS A 30 5.87 -14.76 -16.32
N GLU A 31 6.20 -13.48 -16.18
CA GLU A 31 7.26 -12.84 -16.97
C GLU A 31 8.67 -13.33 -16.64
N SER A 32 8.94 -13.63 -15.36
CA SER A 32 10.28 -13.96 -14.86
C SER A 32 10.47 -15.43 -14.50
N GLY A 33 9.40 -16.25 -14.52
CA GLY A 33 9.44 -17.67 -14.15
C GLY A 33 9.79 -17.93 -12.68
N VAL A 34 9.58 -16.94 -11.80
CA VAL A 34 9.96 -17.01 -10.38
C VAL A 34 8.81 -17.53 -9.50
N SER A 35 9.15 -17.98 -8.28
CA SER A 35 8.15 -18.36 -7.29
C SER A 35 7.32 -17.16 -6.81
N GLU A 36 6.14 -17.43 -6.25
CA GLU A 36 5.28 -16.39 -5.66
C GLU A 36 6.01 -15.59 -4.58
N ASP A 37 6.75 -16.26 -3.68
CA ASP A 37 7.53 -15.58 -2.65
C ASP A 37 8.58 -14.62 -3.23
N ALA A 38 9.29 -15.06 -4.27
CA ALA A 38 10.26 -14.23 -4.96
C ALA A 38 9.59 -13.04 -5.67
N ALA A 39 8.43 -13.24 -6.28
CA ALA A 39 7.65 -12.17 -6.89
C ALA A 39 7.15 -11.16 -5.85
N ARG A 40 6.58 -11.63 -4.74
CA ARG A 40 6.12 -10.76 -3.64
C ARG A 40 7.29 -9.94 -3.07
N GLU A 41 8.48 -10.53 -2.92
CA GLU A 41 9.66 -9.76 -2.50
C GLU A 41 10.14 -8.77 -3.56
N HIS A 42 10.05 -9.10 -4.84
CA HIS A 42 10.29 -8.14 -5.92
C HIS A 42 9.33 -6.94 -5.82
N ILE A 43 8.03 -7.17 -5.64
CA ILE A 43 7.04 -6.09 -5.45
C ILE A 43 7.35 -5.24 -4.21
N ARG A 44 7.76 -5.85 -3.09
CA ARG A 44 8.22 -5.09 -1.90
C ARG A 44 9.44 -4.22 -2.20
N ARG A 45 10.40 -4.72 -2.98
CA ARG A 45 11.55 -3.91 -3.43
C ARG A 45 11.12 -2.74 -4.31
N LEU A 46 10.16 -2.92 -5.21
CA LEU A 46 9.60 -1.82 -6.01
C LEU A 46 8.95 -0.76 -5.12
N ILE A 47 8.19 -1.15 -4.10
CA ILE A 47 7.62 -0.22 -3.11
C ILE A 47 8.72 0.58 -2.41
N ARG A 48 9.77 -0.09 -1.91
CA ARG A 48 10.93 0.58 -1.28
C ARG A 48 11.62 1.55 -2.23
N GLY A 49 11.78 1.18 -3.51
CA GLY A 49 12.35 2.04 -4.55
C GLY A 49 11.52 3.30 -4.79
N ASN A 50 10.19 3.16 -4.91
CA ASN A 50 9.29 4.30 -5.07
C ASN A 50 9.31 5.22 -3.84
N TRP A 51 9.40 4.67 -2.62
CA TRP A 51 9.57 5.47 -1.41
C TRP A 51 10.85 6.30 -1.42
N LYS A 52 11.98 5.72 -1.88
CA LYS A 52 13.23 6.47 -2.03
C LYS A 52 13.08 7.64 -2.99
N ALA A 53 12.36 7.47 -4.10
CA ALA A 53 12.10 8.56 -5.04
C ALA A 53 11.26 9.68 -4.40
N ILE A 54 10.16 9.32 -3.71
CA ILE A 54 9.29 10.29 -3.01
C ILE A 54 10.07 11.07 -1.93
N ASN A 55 10.94 10.38 -1.17
CA ASN A 55 11.70 10.98 -0.08
C ASN A 55 12.95 11.77 -0.54
N GLY A 56 13.40 11.53 -1.78
CA GLY A 56 14.56 12.18 -2.37
C GLY A 56 14.29 13.61 -2.85
N ASP A 57 13.04 13.92 -3.21
CA ASP A 57 12.61 15.28 -3.52
C ASP A 57 12.30 16.02 -2.21
N ARG A 58 13.05 17.08 -1.89
CA ARG A 58 12.90 17.86 -0.64
C ARG A 58 12.77 19.36 -0.85
N SER A 59 12.76 19.85 -2.08
CA SER A 59 12.61 21.29 -2.34
C SER A 59 11.15 21.72 -2.23
N PHE A 60 10.94 22.93 -1.71
CA PHE A 60 9.65 23.61 -1.65
C PHE A 60 9.87 25.06 -2.04
N THR A 61 8.99 25.60 -2.88
CA THR A 61 9.00 27.02 -3.26
C THR A 61 7.72 27.75 -2.82
N SER A 62 6.70 27.05 -2.32
CA SER A 62 5.48 27.65 -1.76
C SER A 62 4.76 26.76 -0.72
N ARG A 63 3.89 27.36 0.10
CA ARG A 63 2.96 26.62 1.01
C ARG A 63 1.99 25.71 0.25
N PHE A 64 1.63 26.08 -0.98
CA PHE A 64 0.77 25.27 -1.83
C PHE A 64 1.47 23.97 -2.25
N GLU A 65 2.74 24.06 -2.65
CA GLU A 65 3.57 22.88 -2.96
C GLU A 65 3.79 21.98 -1.76
N GLU A 66 3.98 22.56 -0.57
CA GLU A 66 4.08 21.80 0.68
C GLU A 66 2.81 20.97 0.92
N ASN A 67 1.63 21.59 0.80
CA ASN A 67 0.35 20.89 0.96
C ASN A 67 0.15 19.78 -0.08
N LEU A 68 0.44 20.06 -1.35
CA LEU A 68 0.34 19.05 -2.41
C LEU A 68 1.27 17.87 -2.15
N LYS A 69 2.50 18.14 -1.71
CA LYS A 69 3.46 17.09 -1.38
C LYS A 69 3.02 16.26 -0.18
N MET A 70 2.45 16.90 0.85
CA MET A 70 1.90 16.18 2.00
C MET A 70 0.76 15.25 1.58
N ILE A 71 -0.14 15.69 0.70
CA ILE A 71 -1.18 14.82 0.12
C ILE A 71 -0.54 13.67 -0.66
N ALA A 72 0.43 13.97 -1.53
CA ALA A 72 1.12 12.97 -2.35
C ALA A 72 1.86 11.91 -1.51
N ILE A 73 2.39 12.27 -0.34
CA ILE A 73 3.04 11.36 0.61
C ILE A 73 2.01 10.60 1.46
N ASN A 74 0.91 11.22 1.85
CA ASN A 74 -0.08 10.60 2.73
C ASN A 74 -0.92 9.53 2.01
N ILE A 75 -1.15 9.66 0.70
CA ILE A 75 -1.83 8.63 -0.11
C ILE A 75 -1.12 7.25 -0.03
N PRO A 76 0.18 7.12 -0.32
CA PRO A 76 0.88 5.84 -0.20
C PRO A 76 1.04 5.38 1.26
N ARG A 77 1.13 6.28 2.24
CA ARG A 77 1.09 5.90 3.67
C ARG A 77 -0.24 5.24 4.03
N MET A 78 -1.35 5.83 3.58
CA MET A 78 -2.69 5.28 3.78
C MET A 78 -2.78 3.87 3.17
N ALA A 79 -2.35 3.70 1.92
CA ALA A 79 -2.37 2.39 1.28
C ALA A 79 -1.54 1.35 2.07
N GLN A 80 -0.34 1.71 2.53
CA GLN A 80 0.43 0.79 3.37
C GLN A 80 -0.26 0.47 4.69
N CYS A 81 -0.89 1.45 5.34
CA CYS A 81 -1.65 1.25 6.57
C CYS A 81 -2.78 0.25 6.36
N VAL A 82 -3.58 0.45 5.31
CA VAL A 82 -4.76 -0.36 4.97
C VAL A 82 -4.37 -1.78 4.57
N TYR A 83 -3.34 -1.95 3.74
CA TYR A 83 -2.99 -3.26 3.18
C TYR A 83 -1.88 -4.02 3.92
N GLN A 84 -1.37 -3.50 5.04
CA GLN A 84 -0.25 -4.10 5.78
C GLN A 84 -0.47 -5.57 6.16
N TYR A 85 -1.72 -5.91 6.46
CA TYR A 85 -2.10 -7.21 7.02
C TYR A 85 -3.16 -7.93 6.18
N GLY A 86 -3.18 -7.68 4.87
CA GLY A 86 -4.17 -8.21 3.93
C GLY A 86 -5.11 -7.12 3.43
N ASP A 87 -6.30 -7.50 2.97
CA ASP A 87 -7.30 -6.58 2.40
C ASP A 87 -8.06 -5.81 3.49
N GLY A 88 -7.42 -4.82 4.10
CA GLY A 88 -8.04 -3.99 5.14
C GLY A 88 -9.15 -3.05 4.64
N TYR A 89 -9.38 -2.94 3.33
CA TYR A 89 -10.39 -2.07 2.74
C TYR A 89 -11.64 -2.85 2.33
N GLY A 90 -11.48 -3.86 1.46
CA GLY A 90 -12.56 -4.69 0.96
C GLY A 90 -13.01 -5.76 1.96
N LYS A 91 -12.13 -6.15 2.88
CA LYS A 91 -12.40 -7.10 3.97
C LYS A 91 -11.78 -6.62 5.28
N PRO A 92 -12.28 -5.52 5.85
CA PRO A 92 -11.74 -4.96 7.09
C PRO A 92 -11.56 -6.06 8.13
N ASN A 93 -10.34 -6.16 8.66
CA ASN A 93 -10.02 -7.06 9.75
C ASN A 93 -10.09 -6.27 11.07
N GLY A 94 -10.00 -6.99 12.21
CA GLY A 94 -10.01 -6.36 13.53
C GLY A 94 -8.95 -5.25 13.69
N ILE A 95 -7.82 -5.33 12.98
CA ILE A 95 -6.75 -4.33 13.08
C ILE A 95 -7.20 -2.97 12.50
N ILE A 96 -7.90 -2.96 11.35
CA ILE A 96 -8.40 -1.71 10.77
C ILE A 96 -9.53 -1.14 11.62
N GLU A 97 -10.42 -2.00 12.14
CA GLU A 97 -11.48 -1.58 13.05
C GLU A 97 -10.92 -0.93 14.33
N ASP A 98 -9.90 -1.54 14.94
CA ASP A 98 -9.23 -1.01 16.14
C ASP A 98 -8.53 0.32 15.85
N ARG A 99 -7.90 0.47 14.68
CA ARG A 99 -7.29 1.74 14.24
C ARG A 99 -8.33 2.83 14.05
N ILE A 100 -9.47 2.52 13.44
CA ILE A 100 -10.57 3.48 13.28
C ILE A 100 -11.11 3.89 14.64
N ARG A 101 -11.34 2.91 15.52
CA ARG A 101 -11.86 3.14 16.86
C ARG A 101 -10.95 4.07 17.66
N SER A 102 -9.66 3.73 17.77
CA SER A 102 -8.68 4.50 18.53
C SER A 102 -8.41 5.90 17.94
N LEU A 103 -8.57 6.10 16.63
CA LEU A 103 -8.27 7.38 15.98
C LEU A 103 -9.49 8.32 15.92
N LEU A 104 -10.70 7.78 15.75
CA LEU A 104 -11.89 8.56 15.39
C LEU A 104 -13.05 8.44 16.39
N ILE A 105 -13.04 7.45 17.27
CA ILE A 105 -14.17 7.15 18.17
C ILE A 105 -13.77 7.35 19.63
N GLU A 106 -12.67 6.73 20.05
CA GLU A 106 -12.22 6.73 21.43
C GLU A 106 -11.34 7.96 21.72
N PRO A 107 -11.74 8.83 22.66
CA PRO A 107 -10.90 9.96 23.05
C PRO A 107 -9.68 9.47 23.84
N ILE A 108 -8.58 10.21 23.71
CA ILE A 108 -7.43 10.02 24.60
C ILE A 108 -7.85 10.54 25.98
N LEU A 109 -7.89 9.63 26.96
CA LEU A 109 -8.12 10.01 28.36
C LEU A 109 -6.88 10.74 28.88
N LEU A 110 -7.09 11.91 29.47
CA LEU A 110 -6.07 12.75 30.10
C LEU A 110 -6.11 12.58 31.61
#